data_AF-A0A1C6FES4-F1
#
_entry.id   AF-A0A1C6FES4-F1
#
_cell.length_a   1.000
_cell.length_b   1.000
_cell.length_c   1.000
_cell.angle_alpha   90.00
_cell.angle_beta   90.00
_cell.angle_gamma   90.00
#
_symmetry.space_group_name_H-M   'P 1'
#
loop_
_entity.id
_entity.type
_entity.pdbx_description
1 polymer ?
#
loop_
_entity_poly.entity_id
_entity_poly.type
_entity_poly.pdbx_seq_one_letter_code
_entity_poly.pdbx_strand_id
1 'polypeptide(L)'
;MIIFLAVLMGIVGMMINNHVVNEEKDKIAYAINENKDSFLNTEINKMKDFGADCIMILGAGIKDDETPTPMLKDRLDTGIMLYQAGVASKILLTGDNGSKEHNEIHVMLNYVKDAGVPEEDIFCDHAGFSTYDSMYRAKKIFQASNLIVVTQTYHQYRSLYIGEKLGLHVMGIASDQMKYAGQPAREVREVLARVKDVFKVMIKSKSILGGEVIPINGSGISSHGE
;
A
#
# COMPACT_ATOMS: atom_id res chain seq x y z
N MET A 1 11.55 -39.18 5.11
CA MET A 1 12.45 -38.00 5.03
C MET A 1 11.80 -36.82 4.30
N ILE A 2 11.30 -36.99 3.06
CA ILE A 2 10.68 -35.89 2.29
C ILE A 2 9.45 -35.28 2.97
N ILE A 3 8.51 -36.10 3.46
CA ILE A 3 7.30 -35.63 4.16
C ILE A 3 7.67 -34.83 5.42
N PHE A 4 8.65 -35.32 6.19
CA PHE A 4 9.13 -34.65 7.39
C PHE A 4 9.72 -33.26 7.08
N LEU A 5 10.53 -33.16 6.02
CA LEU A 5 11.10 -31.88 5.59
C LEU A 5 10.02 -30.90 5.12
N ALA A 6 9.02 -31.38 4.38
CA ALA A 6 7.89 -30.56 3.95
C ALA A 6 7.07 -30.02 5.12
N VAL A 7 6.79 -30.87 6.12
CA VAL A 7 6.10 -30.46 7.36
C VAL A 7 6.91 -29.41 8.11
N LEU A 8 8.23 -29.63 8.27
CA LEU A 8 9.12 -28.68 8.94
C LEU A 8 9.14 -27.32 8.24
N MET A 9 9.26 -27.31 6.90
CA MET A 9 9.18 -26.08 6.10
C MET A 9 7.83 -25.36 6.28
N GLY A 10 6.73 -26.10 6.35
CA GLY A 10 5.41 -25.55 6.65
C GLY A 10 5.34 -24.88 8.02
N ILE A 11 5.88 -25.52 9.05
CA ILE A 11 5.94 -24.97 10.42
C ILE A 11 6.78 -23.70 10.44
N VAL A 12 7.97 -23.71 9.85
CA VAL A 12 8.85 -22.53 9.77
C VAL A 12 8.16 -21.39 9.02
N GLY A 13 7.51 -21.69 7.90
CA GLY A 13 6.74 -20.69 7.14
C GLY A 13 5.64 -20.05 7.99
N MET A 14 4.88 -20.85 8.75
CA MET A 14 3.85 -20.34 9.67
C MET A 14 4.43 -19.52 10.82
N MET A 15 5.60 -19.89 11.36
CA MET A 15 6.30 -19.10 12.38
C MET A 15 6.71 -17.73 11.84
N ILE A 16 7.31 -17.67 10.64
CA ILE A 16 7.66 -16.41 9.97
C ILE A 16 6.40 -15.56 9.77
N ASN A 17 5.32 -16.18 9.29
CA ASN A 17 4.07 -15.51 9.06
C ASN A 17 3.49 -14.87 10.33
N ASN A 18 3.47 -15.63 11.43
CA ASN A 18 3.00 -15.16 12.73
C ASN A 18 3.90 -14.06 13.29
N HIS A 19 5.21 -14.13 13.07
CA HIS A 19 6.13 -13.07 13.46
C HIS A 19 5.78 -11.75 12.77
N VAL A 20 5.63 -11.76 11.43
CA VAL A 20 5.23 -10.58 10.66
C VAL A 20 3.89 -10.01 11.15
N VAL A 21 2.86 -10.86 11.34
CA VAL A 21 1.55 -10.38 11.83
C VAL A 21 1.65 -9.74 13.21
N ASN A 22 2.35 -10.40 14.13
CA ASN A 22 2.46 -9.91 15.51
C ASN A 22 3.27 -8.61 15.60
N GLU A 23 4.26 -8.41 14.73
CA GLU A 23 5.07 -7.19 14.68
C GLU A 23 4.28 -5.99 14.12
N GLU A 24 3.37 -6.23 13.19
CA GLU A 24 2.67 -5.14 12.47
C GLU A 24 1.23 -4.87 12.91
N LYS A 25 0.57 -5.78 13.63
CA LYS A 25 -0.86 -5.65 13.97
C LYS A 25 -1.21 -4.35 14.70
N ASP A 26 -0.33 -3.85 15.57
CA ASP A 26 -0.58 -2.66 16.37
C ASP A 26 -0.34 -1.36 15.59
N LYS A 27 0.22 -1.45 14.38
CA LYS A 27 0.44 -0.33 13.45
C LYS A 27 -0.71 -0.14 12.46
N ILE A 28 -1.63 -1.10 12.39
CA ILE A 28 -2.90 -0.91 11.68
C ILE A 28 -3.78 -0.05 12.59
N ALA A 29 -3.76 1.25 12.36
CA ALA A 29 -4.42 2.21 13.25
C ALA A 29 -5.94 2.04 13.23
N TYR A 30 -6.51 1.75 12.07
CA TYR A 30 -7.95 1.58 11.92
C TYR A 30 -8.29 0.69 10.72
N ALA A 31 -9.45 0.04 10.80
CA ALA A 31 -10.05 -0.69 9.70
C ALA A 31 -11.43 -0.10 9.40
N ILE A 32 -11.55 0.60 8.27
CA ILE A 32 -12.82 1.08 7.76
C ILE A 32 -13.62 -0.13 7.32
N ASN A 33 -14.82 -0.27 7.88
CA ASN A 33 -15.76 -1.35 7.60
C ASN A 33 -17.11 -0.77 7.15
N GLU A 34 -18.06 -1.64 6.79
CA GLU A 34 -19.38 -1.28 6.25
C GLU A 34 -20.13 -0.25 7.12
N ASN A 35 -19.87 -0.18 8.43
CA ASN A 35 -20.46 0.82 9.33
C ASN A 35 -19.61 2.10 9.38
N LYS A 36 -19.95 3.07 8.52
CA LYS A 36 -19.30 4.38 8.40
C LYS A 36 -19.37 5.27 9.66
N ASP A 37 -20.17 4.90 10.66
CA ASP A 37 -20.63 5.83 11.72
C ASP A 37 -19.71 5.97 12.94
N SER A 38 -18.53 5.35 12.96
CA SER A 38 -17.54 5.61 14.02
C SER A 38 -16.13 5.86 13.48
N PHE A 39 -16.02 6.57 12.36
CA PHE A 39 -14.78 7.22 11.94
C PHE A 39 -14.47 8.37 12.91
N LEU A 40 -14.14 7.99 14.14
CA LEU A 40 -14.08 8.84 15.31
C LEU A 40 -12.98 9.88 15.06
N ASN A 41 -13.29 11.17 15.26
CA ASN A 41 -12.32 12.27 15.14
C ASN A 41 -10.98 11.97 15.85
N THR A 42 -11.01 11.13 16.89
CA THR A 42 -9.84 10.60 17.59
C THR A 42 -8.84 9.90 16.68
N GLU A 43 -9.27 9.00 15.78
CA GLU A 43 -8.35 8.29 14.88
C GLU A 43 -7.74 9.23 13.84
N ILE A 44 -8.53 10.18 13.32
CA ILE A 44 -8.02 11.25 12.44
C ILE A 44 -6.97 12.10 13.12
N ASN A 45 -7.21 12.52 14.37
CA ASN A 45 -6.23 13.31 15.11
C ASN A 45 -4.95 12.51 15.37
N LYS A 46 -5.05 11.24 15.74
CA LYS A 46 -3.89 10.35 15.87
C LYS A 46 -3.09 10.22 14.57
N MET A 47 -3.77 10.12 13.43
CA MET A 47 -3.13 10.08 12.11
C MET A 47 -2.48 11.41 11.73
N LYS A 48 -3.06 12.55 12.13
CA LYS A 48 -2.43 13.87 11.95
C LYS A 48 -1.16 14.00 12.81
N ASP A 49 -1.24 13.58 14.07
CA ASP A 49 -0.12 13.62 15.01
C ASP A 49 1.04 12.71 14.57
N PHE A 50 0.75 11.67 13.78
CA PHE A 50 1.78 10.82 13.17
C PHE A 50 2.68 11.59 12.19
N GLY A 51 2.20 12.68 11.59
CA GLY A 51 3.01 13.55 10.72
C GLY A 51 3.48 12.86 9.45
N ALA A 52 2.57 12.21 8.72
CA ALA A 52 2.90 11.56 7.46
C ALA A 52 3.29 12.56 6.37
N ASP A 53 4.31 12.21 5.57
CA ASP A 53 4.70 12.97 4.39
C ASP A 53 3.65 12.82 3.28
N CYS A 54 3.04 11.64 3.17
CA CYS A 54 1.94 11.38 2.25
C CYS A 54 1.05 10.20 2.68
N ILE A 55 -0.12 10.12 2.03
CA ILE A 55 -1.01 8.96 2.02
C ILE A 55 -0.66 8.10 0.81
N MET A 56 -0.12 6.91 1.04
CA MET A 56 0.27 5.95 0.01
C MET A 56 -0.87 4.96 -0.25
N ILE A 57 -1.40 4.95 -1.47
CA ILE A 57 -2.50 4.09 -1.89
C ILE A 57 -1.94 2.98 -2.78
N LEU A 58 -2.05 1.72 -2.33
CA LEU A 58 -1.60 0.56 -3.10
C LEU A 58 -2.62 0.15 -4.16
N GLY A 59 -2.18 -0.23 -5.36
CA GLY A 59 -3.00 -0.79 -6.44
C GLY A 59 -3.68 -2.12 -6.09
N ALA A 60 -4.84 -2.38 -6.70
CA ALA A 60 -5.66 -3.56 -6.43
C ALA A 60 -6.41 -4.10 -7.68
N GLY A 61 -5.99 -3.66 -8.87
CA GLY A 61 -6.55 -4.02 -10.16
C GLY A 61 -7.64 -3.07 -10.62
N ILE A 62 -7.77 -3.02 -11.96
CA ILE A 62 -8.82 -2.32 -12.71
C ILE A 62 -9.74 -3.34 -13.40
N LYS A 63 -10.96 -2.94 -13.73
CA LYS A 63 -11.89 -3.78 -14.52
C LYS A 63 -11.69 -3.58 -16.02
N ASP A 64 -11.36 -2.35 -16.38
CA ASP A 64 -11.16 -1.82 -17.74
C ASP A 64 -10.29 -0.56 -17.62
N ASP A 65 -10.07 0.14 -18.74
CA ASP A 65 -9.17 1.30 -18.85
C ASP A 65 -9.62 2.54 -18.06
N GLU A 66 -10.82 2.55 -17.46
CA GLU A 66 -11.37 3.70 -16.73
C GLU A 66 -11.84 3.34 -15.32
N THR A 67 -12.11 2.05 -15.04
CA THR A 67 -12.85 1.65 -13.86
C THR A 67 -11.99 0.86 -12.86
N PRO A 68 -11.81 1.36 -11.62
CA PRO A 68 -11.15 0.58 -10.58
C PRO A 68 -11.98 -0.66 -10.20
N THR A 69 -11.31 -1.75 -9.78
CA THR A 69 -12.02 -2.84 -9.09
C THR A 69 -12.67 -2.30 -7.80
N PRO A 70 -13.68 -2.98 -7.22
CA PRO A 70 -14.29 -2.54 -5.97
C PRO A 70 -13.26 -2.37 -4.84
N MET A 71 -12.25 -3.24 -4.79
CA MET A 71 -11.16 -3.17 -3.83
C MET A 71 -10.26 -1.95 -4.03
N LEU A 72 -9.92 -1.62 -5.30
CA LEU A 72 -9.14 -0.43 -5.61
C LEU A 72 -9.94 0.84 -5.30
N LYS A 73 -11.23 0.85 -5.64
CA LYS A 73 -12.15 1.95 -5.33
C LYS A 73 -12.17 2.25 -3.83
N ASP A 74 -12.30 1.24 -2.99
CA ASP A 74 -12.32 1.40 -1.53
C ASP A 74 -11.02 1.98 -0.97
N ARG A 75 -9.87 1.62 -1.56
CA ARG A 75 -8.57 2.22 -1.22
C ARG A 75 -8.49 3.69 -1.65
N LEU A 76 -8.96 4.00 -2.86
CA LEU A 76 -8.99 5.38 -3.38
C LEU A 76 -9.90 6.26 -2.54
N ASP A 77 -11.13 5.82 -2.26
CA ASP A 77 -12.09 6.54 -1.41
C ASP A 77 -11.50 6.80 -0.02
N THR A 78 -10.80 5.82 0.56
CA THR A 78 -10.13 5.97 1.85
C THR A 78 -9.01 7.01 1.78
N GLY A 79 -8.15 6.95 0.76
CA GLY A 79 -7.06 7.91 0.62
C GLY A 79 -7.53 9.33 0.40
N ILE A 80 -8.57 9.52 -0.44
CA ILE A 80 -9.21 10.83 -0.68
C ILE A 80 -9.79 11.38 0.61
N MET A 81 -10.53 10.56 1.38
CA MET A 81 -11.11 10.97 2.66
C MET A 81 -10.02 11.41 3.65
N LEU A 82 -8.90 10.68 3.75
CA LEU A 82 -7.78 11.04 4.62
C LEU A 82 -7.11 12.36 4.19
N TYR A 83 -6.95 12.56 2.88
CA TYR A 83 -6.42 13.80 2.32
C TYR A 83 -7.34 14.99 2.64
N GLN A 84 -8.65 14.85 2.39
CA GLN A 84 -9.66 15.87 2.70
C GLN A 84 -9.76 16.17 4.20
N ALA A 85 -9.52 15.17 5.05
CA ALA A 85 -9.44 15.34 6.49
C ALA A 85 -8.15 16.05 6.95
N GLY A 86 -7.16 16.25 6.07
CA GLY A 86 -5.88 16.88 6.35
C GLY A 86 -4.90 15.98 7.11
N VAL A 87 -4.98 14.66 6.91
CA VAL A 87 -4.03 13.69 7.52
C VAL A 87 -2.64 13.81 6.91
N ALA A 88 -2.56 14.01 5.60
CA ALA A 88 -1.33 14.41 4.90
C ALA A 88 -1.74 15.29 3.71
N SER A 89 -0.82 16.16 3.28
CA SER A 89 -1.07 17.08 2.16
C SER A 89 -0.79 16.47 0.80
N LYS A 90 -0.32 15.22 0.71
CA LYS A 90 0.10 14.56 -0.52
C LYS A 90 -0.44 13.14 -0.60
N ILE A 91 -0.74 12.68 -1.81
CA ILE A 91 -1.13 11.30 -2.11
C ILE A 91 -0.06 10.67 -3.01
N LEU A 92 0.36 9.45 -2.69
CA LEU A 92 1.24 8.63 -3.54
C LEU A 92 0.46 7.40 -4.03
N LEU A 93 0.15 7.35 -5.31
CA LEU A 93 -0.47 6.22 -6.00
C LEU A 93 0.62 5.27 -6.48
N THR A 94 0.57 3.99 -6.14
CA THR A 94 1.57 3.01 -6.59
C THR A 94 0.91 1.71 -7.01
N GLY A 95 1.39 1.15 -8.11
CA GLY A 95 0.76 0.04 -8.80
C GLY A 95 1.61 -0.43 -9.98
N ASP A 96 1.13 -1.46 -10.65
CA ASP A 96 1.83 -2.08 -11.77
C ASP A 96 1.36 -1.45 -13.09
N ASN A 97 2.28 -0.83 -13.83
CA ASN A 97 2.07 -0.31 -15.19
C ASN A 97 2.90 -1.08 -16.24
N GLY A 98 3.25 -2.34 -15.97
CA GLY A 98 4.26 -3.14 -16.68
C GLY A 98 3.89 -3.58 -18.08
N SER A 99 2.68 -3.26 -18.55
CA SER A 99 2.28 -3.43 -19.93
C SER A 99 1.50 -2.19 -20.37
N LYS A 100 1.64 -1.81 -21.64
CA LYS A 100 0.87 -0.68 -22.24
C LYS A 100 -0.64 -0.86 -22.15
N GLU A 101 -1.12 -2.07 -21.90
CA GLU A 101 -2.54 -2.44 -21.77
C GLU A 101 -3.02 -2.49 -20.30
N HIS A 102 -2.18 -2.09 -19.33
CA HIS A 102 -2.59 -1.93 -17.94
C HIS A 102 -2.18 -0.53 -17.48
N ASN A 103 -3.15 0.39 -17.48
CA ASN A 103 -2.95 1.76 -17.03
C ASN A 103 -3.58 2.00 -15.64
N GLU A 104 -3.28 1.10 -14.69
CA GLU A 104 -3.87 1.16 -13.33
C GLU A 104 -3.60 2.52 -12.68
N ILE A 105 -2.39 3.04 -12.84
CA ILE A 105 -2.02 4.34 -12.27
C ILE A 105 -2.81 5.49 -12.90
N HIS A 106 -3.08 5.47 -14.21
CA HIS A 106 -3.91 6.49 -14.83
C HIS A 106 -5.35 6.45 -14.33
N VAL A 107 -5.93 5.25 -14.16
CA VAL A 107 -7.26 5.09 -13.54
C VAL A 107 -7.27 5.67 -12.13
N MET A 108 -6.25 5.35 -11.32
CA MET A 108 -6.13 5.90 -9.96
C MET A 108 -5.98 7.43 -9.97
N LEU A 109 -5.14 7.98 -10.85
CA LEU A 109 -4.89 9.41 -11.00
C LEU A 109 -6.18 10.15 -11.36
N ASN A 110 -6.89 9.71 -12.41
CA ASN A 110 -8.14 10.32 -12.83
C ASN A 110 -9.19 10.24 -11.72
N TYR A 111 -9.32 9.10 -11.05
CA TYR A 111 -10.27 8.94 -9.94
C TYR A 111 -10.01 9.94 -8.81
N VAL A 112 -8.75 10.15 -8.43
CA VAL A 112 -8.37 11.08 -7.36
C VAL A 112 -8.51 12.54 -7.81
N LYS A 113 -8.20 12.85 -9.08
CA LYS A 113 -8.42 14.18 -9.68
C LYS A 113 -9.89 14.56 -9.74
N ASP A 114 -10.75 13.64 -10.19
CA ASP A 114 -12.20 13.84 -10.29
C ASP A 114 -12.86 14.04 -8.92
N ALA A 115 -12.23 13.53 -7.86
CA ALA A 115 -12.61 13.79 -6.47
C ALA A 115 -12.14 15.16 -5.92
N GLY A 116 -11.46 15.97 -6.74
CA GLY A 116 -11.08 17.35 -6.44
C GLY A 116 -9.72 17.51 -5.75
N VAL A 117 -8.86 16.49 -5.74
CA VAL A 117 -7.48 16.64 -5.24
C VAL A 117 -6.63 17.37 -6.30
N PRO A 118 -5.90 18.44 -5.95
CA PRO A 118 -5.01 19.15 -6.87
C PRO A 118 -3.93 18.25 -7.46
N GLU A 119 -3.64 18.42 -8.74
CA GLU A 119 -2.68 17.59 -9.48
C GLU A 119 -1.27 17.62 -8.89
N GLU A 120 -0.85 18.77 -8.36
CA GLU A 120 0.43 18.95 -7.67
C GLU A 120 0.57 18.16 -6.37
N ASP A 121 -0.53 17.66 -5.81
CA ASP A 121 -0.55 16.87 -4.59
C ASP A 121 -0.60 15.36 -4.85
N ILE A 122 -0.81 14.94 -6.11
CA ILE A 122 -0.93 13.54 -6.50
C ILE A 122 0.38 13.08 -7.14
N PHE A 123 1.04 12.10 -6.55
CA PHE A 123 2.25 11.47 -7.07
C PHE A 123 1.92 10.09 -7.61
N CYS A 124 2.51 9.72 -8.74
CA CYS A 124 2.26 8.48 -9.45
C CYS A 124 3.54 7.63 -9.54
N ASP A 125 3.44 6.39 -9.05
CA ASP A 125 4.51 5.40 -9.12
C ASP A 125 4.12 4.25 -10.06
N HIS A 126 4.55 4.36 -11.31
CA HIS A 126 4.28 3.40 -12.39
C HIS A 126 5.11 2.11 -12.31
N ALA A 127 6.04 2.01 -11.37
CA ALA A 127 6.96 0.88 -11.22
C ALA A 127 6.78 0.12 -9.89
N GLY A 128 5.57 0.15 -9.34
CA GLY A 128 5.14 -0.58 -8.14
C GLY A 128 4.78 -2.05 -8.39
N PHE A 129 5.57 -2.79 -9.19
CA PHE A 129 5.29 -4.18 -9.60
C PHE A 129 5.12 -5.19 -8.46
N SER A 130 5.62 -4.85 -7.29
CA SER A 130 5.40 -5.61 -6.08
C SER A 130 5.34 -4.68 -4.89
N THR A 131 4.73 -5.14 -3.80
CA THR A 131 4.71 -4.38 -2.53
C THR A 131 6.11 -3.98 -2.07
N TYR A 132 7.12 -4.80 -2.35
CA TYR A 132 8.51 -4.44 -2.08
C TYR A 132 8.97 -3.26 -2.93
N ASP A 133 8.66 -3.27 -4.23
CA ASP A 133 9.02 -2.19 -5.14
C ASP A 133 8.31 -0.90 -4.75
N SER A 134 7.01 -0.95 -4.45
CA SER A 134 6.26 0.20 -3.94
C SER A 134 6.91 0.83 -2.70
N MET A 135 7.23 0.02 -1.67
CA MET A 135 7.86 0.53 -0.44
C MET A 135 9.29 1.02 -0.67
N TYR A 136 10.07 0.30 -1.48
CA TYR A 136 11.43 0.71 -1.84
C TYR A 136 11.43 2.06 -2.57
N ARG A 137 10.52 2.23 -3.52
CA ARG A 137 10.41 3.42 -4.35
C ARG A 137 9.82 4.59 -3.60
N ALA A 138 8.85 4.38 -2.71
CA ALA A 138 8.39 5.41 -1.77
C ALA A 138 9.57 6.05 -1.01
N LYS A 139 10.51 5.24 -0.52
CA LYS A 139 11.72 5.73 0.14
C LYS A 139 12.76 6.34 -0.80
N LYS A 140 13.01 5.69 -1.95
CA LYS A 140 14.18 6.02 -2.79
C LYS A 140 13.90 7.04 -3.88
N ILE A 141 12.74 6.95 -4.50
CA ILE A 141 12.31 7.81 -5.60
C ILE A 141 11.54 9.00 -5.05
N PHE A 142 10.56 8.74 -4.18
CA PHE A 142 9.71 9.79 -3.60
C PHE A 142 10.28 10.40 -2.32
N GLN A 143 11.38 9.85 -1.80
CA GLN A 143 12.06 10.34 -0.58
C GLN A 143 11.14 10.49 0.63
N ALA A 144 10.05 9.74 0.67
CA ALA A 144 9.16 9.72 1.82
C ALA A 144 9.85 8.98 2.99
N SER A 145 9.53 9.44 4.20
CA SER A 145 10.02 8.86 5.46
C SER A 145 8.86 8.36 6.31
N ASN A 146 7.80 9.16 6.45
CA ASN A 146 6.59 8.83 7.20
C ASN A 146 5.42 8.60 6.24
N LEU A 147 4.76 7.44 6.31
CA LEU A 147 3.69 7.06 5.38
C LEU A 147 2.44 6.58 6.10
N ILE A 148 1.28 7.04 5.64
CA ILE A 148 0.01 6.36 5.88
C ILE A 148 -0.22 5.40 4.71
N VAL A 149 -0.25 4.10 4.96
CA VAL A 149 -0.41 3.07 3.92
C VAL A 149 -1.87 2.62 3.87
N VAL A 150 -2.52 2.82 2.72
CA VAL A 150 -3.91 2.44 2.48
C VAL A 150 -3.98 1.18 1.63
N THR A 151 -4.51 0.11 2.23
CA THR A 151 -4.79 -1.19 1.58
C THR A 151 -5.83 -1.97 2.39
N GLN A 152 -6.06 -3.26 2.13
CA GLN A 152 -6.95 -4.10 2.95
C GLN A 152 -6.21 -4.74 4.12
N THR A 153 -6.92 -5.11 5.19
CA THR A 153 -6.31 -5.72 6.40
C THR A 153 -5.45 -6.93 6.04
N TYR A 154 -5.91 -7.79 5.14
CA TYR A 154 -5.18 -9.00 4.75
C TYR A 154 -3.80 -8.69 4.13
N HIS A 155 -3.65 -7.52 3.51
CA HIS A 155 -2.42 -7.08 2.84
C HIS A 155 -1.54 -6.17 3.73
N GLN A 156 -2.13 -5.48 4.71
CA GLN A 156 -1.43 -4.52 5.58
C GLN A 156 -0.18 -5.09 6.26
N TYR A 157 -0.27 -6.30 6.82
CA TYR A 157 0.86 -6.90 7.54
C TYR A 157 2.13 -7.00 6.67
N ARG A 158 1.97 -7.33 5.38
CA ARG A 158 3.11 -7.46 4.48
C ARG A 158 3.65 -6.10 4.07
N SER A 159 2.77 -5.15 3.75
CA SER A 159 3.18 -3.80 3.33
C SER A 159 3.91 -3.06 4.44
N LEU A 160 3.37 -3.07 5.66
CA LEU A 160 3.96 -2.37 6.81
C LEU A 160 5.33 -2.96 7.18
N TYR A 161 5.42 -4.29 7.27
CA TYR A 161 6.67 -4.98 7.56
C TYR A 161 7.77 -4.63 6.56
N ILE A 162 7.47 -4.65 5.26
CA ILE A 162 8.47 -4.30 4.25
C ILE A 162 8.89 -2.83 4.37
N GLY A 163 7.92 -1.92 4.58
CA GLY A 163 8.21 -0.50 4.79
C GLY A 163 9.19 -0.29 5.95
N GLU A 164 8.92 -0.89 7.11
CA GLU A 164 9.78 -0.80 8.29
C GLU A 164 11.18 -1.38 8.04
N LYS A 165 11.29 -2.56 7.42
CA LYS A 165 12.62 -3.15 7.14
C LYS A 165 13.41 -2.36 6.11
N LEU A 166 12.74 -1.55 5.30
CA LEU A 166 13.38 -0.57 4.41
C LEU A 166 13.68 0.75 5.12
N GLY A 167 13.26 0.92 6.38
CA GLY A 167 13.48 2.08 7.22
C GLY A 167 12.55 3.25 6.90
N LEU A 168 11.30 2.95 6.53
CA LEU A 168 10.19 3.89 6.55
C LEU A 168 9.50 3.79 7.92
N HIS A 169 8.90 4.88 8.37
CA HIS A 169 7.99 4.90 9.49
C HIS A 169 6.57 4.85 8.93
N VAL A 170 5.83 3.78 9.23
CA VAL A 170 4.58 3.45 8.54
C VAL A 170 3.43 3.26 9.52
N MET A 171 2.26 3.76 9.13
CA MET A 171 0.98 3.50 9.80
C MET A 171 0.00 2.97 8.76
N GLY A 172 -0.72 1.89 9.08
CA GLY A 172 -1.67 1.27 8.15
C GLY A 172 -3.10 1.69 8.40
N ILE A 173 -3.85 1.94 7.33
CA ILE A 173 -5.31 2.11 7.35
C ILE A 173 -5.94 1.05 6.45
N ALA A 174 -6.72 0.15 7.04
CA ALA A 174 -7.41 -0.88 6.31
C ALA A 174 -8.71 -0.36 5.69
N SER A 175 -8.90 -0.65 4.41
CA SER A 175 -10.05 -0.27 3.58
C SER A 175 -10.86 -1.53 3.26
N ASP A 176 -11.61 -2.01 4.25
CA ASP A 176 -12.44 -3.22 4.19
C ASP A 176 -13.94 -2.88 4.19
N GLN A 177 -14.33 -1.86 3.41
CA GLN A 177 -15.70 -1.33 3.37
C GLN A 177 -16.72 -2.33 2.85
N MET A 178 -16.31 -3.43 2.22
CA MET A 178 -17.19 -4.50 1.78
C MET A 178 -16.47 -5.85 1.75
N LYS A 179 -17.23 -6.93 1.60
CA LYS A 179 -16.67 -8.27 1.35
C LYS A 179 -16.29 -8.45 -0.12
N TYR A 180 -15.08 -8.93 -0.37
CA TYR A 180 -14.57 -9.20 -1.71
C TYR A 180 -14.57 -10.69 -2.04
N ALA A 181 -15.01 -11.05 -3.25
CA ALA A 181 -14.95 -12.43 -3.74
C ALA A 181 -13.50 -12.94 -3.84
N GLY A 182 -13.25 -14.18 -3.45
CA GLY A 182 -11.91 -14.80 -3.51
C GLY A 182 -11.00 -14.53 -2.30
N GLN A 183 -11.55 -14.02 -1.20
CA GLN A 183 -10.79 -13.69 0.02
C GLN A 183 -9.90 -14.85 0.55
N PRO A 184 -10.38 -16.11 0.66
CA PRO A 184 -9.54 -17.20 1.17
C PRO A 184 -8.27 -17.44 0.34
N ALA A 185 -8.38 -17.37 -0.99
CA ALA A 185 -7.24 -17.53 -1.89
C ALA A 185 -6.22 -16.39 -1.72
N ARG A 186 -6.69 -15.16 -1.49
CA ARG A 186 -5.82 -14.01 -1.24
C ARG A 186 -5.06 -14.14 0.08
N GLU A 187 -5.70 -14.64 1.13
CA GLU A 187 -5.06 -14.87 2.42
C GLU A 187 -3.97 -15.93 2.34
N VAL A 188 -4.24 -17.06 1.66
CA VAL A 188 -3.24 -18.11 1.41
C VAL A 188 -2.05 -17.54 0.62
N ARG A 189 -2.32 -16.79 -0.45
CA ARG A 189 -1.27 -16.10 -1.22
C ARG A 189 -0.44 -15.18 -0.34
N GLU A 190 -1.05 -14.42 0.58
CA GLU A 190 -0.32 -13.53 1.49
C GLU A 190 0.55 -14.27 2.50
N VAL A 191 0.19 -15.48 2.94
CA VAL A 191 1.09 -16.31 3.76
C VAL A 191 2.40 -16.59 3.01
N LEU A 192 2.28 -17.06 1.76
CA LEU A 192 3.45 -17.35 0.93
C LEU A 192 4.24 -16.09 0.58
N ALA A 193 3.54 -15.00 0.27
CA ALA A 193 4.16 -13.73 -0.10
C ALA A 193 4.94 -13.11 1.07
N ARG A 194 4.42 -13.18 2.31
CA ARG A 194 5.11 -12.69 3.51
C ARG A 194 6.41 -13.44 3.73
N VAL A 195 6.38 -14.77 3.66
CA VAL A 195 7.60 -15.59 3.78
C VAL A 195 8.63 -15.17 2.73
N LYS A 196 8.24 -15.07 1.46
CA LYS A 196 9.11 -14.63 0.37
C LYS A 196 9.68 -13.22 0.59
N ASP A 197 8.86 -12.26 1.00
CA ASP A 197 9.29 -10.86 1.18
C ASP A 197 10.17 -10.67 2.42
N VAL A 198 10.05 -11.50 3.48
CA VAL A 198 11.00 -11.54 4.60
C VAL A 198 12.42 -11.85 4.11
N PHE A 199 12.57 -12.83 3.22
CA PHE A 199 13.88 -13.10 2.60
C PHE A 199 14.34 -11.93 1.71
N LYS A 200 13.43 -11.33 0.94
CA LYS A 200 13.73 -10.19 0.05
C LYS A 200 14.23 -8.96 0.82
N VAL A 201 13.66 -8.66 2.00
CA VAL A 201 14.14 -7.54 2.84
C VAL A 201 15.47 -7.86 3.52
N MET A 202 15.73 -9.11 3.91
CA MET A 202 17.04 -9.50 4.49
C MET A 202 18.18 -9.30 3.50
N ILE A 203 17.98 -9.62 2.22
CA ILE A 203 18.97 -9.41 1.16
C ILE A 203 19.04 -7.96 0.68
N LYS A 204 18.11 -7.09 1.11
CA LYS A 204 18.00 -5.67 0.70
C LYS A 204 18.11 -5.48 -0.82
N SER A 205 17.42 -6.33 -1.60
CA SER A 205 17.44 -6.27 -3.06
C SER A 205 17.03 -4.88 -3.55
N LYS A 206 17.73 -4.28 -4.51
CA LYS A 206 17.22 -3.06 -5.14
C LYS A 206 15.93 -3.37 -5.90
N SER A 207 15.06 -2.36 -6.07
CA SER A 207 13.95 -2.49 -7.01
C SER A 207 14.47 -2.75 -8.42
N ILE A 208 13.71 -3.51 -9.20
CA ILE A 208 14.07 -3.92 -10.57
C ILE A 208 14.15 -2.68 -11.47
N LEU A 209 13.26 -1.71 -11.28
CA LEU A 209 13.23 -0.46 -12.06
C LEU A 209 13.56 0.73 -11.16
N GLY A 210 14.60 1.46 -11.59
CA GLY A 210 14.97 2.77 -11.03
C GLY A 210 14.06 3.89 -11.53
N GLY A 211 14.51 5.11 -11.39
CA GLY A 211 13.80 6.30 -11.85
C GLY A 211 14.52 7.56 -11.39
N GLU A 212 14.19 8.69 -12.00
CA GLU A 212 14.60 9.99 -11.46
C GLU A 212 13.93 10.21 -10.11
N VAL A 213 14.62 10.92 -9.21
CA VAL A 213 14.10 11.24 -7.88
C VAL A 213 13.05 12.33 -8.01
N ILE A 214 11.86 12.11 -7.45
CA ILE A 214 10.73 13.04 -7.46
C ILE A 214 10.27 13.22 -6.01
N PRO A 215 10.90 14.10 -5.21
CA PRO A 215 10.63 14.21 -3.78
C PRO A 215 9.17 14.57 -3.48
N ILE A 216 8.57 13.89 -2.50
CA ILE A 216 7.15 14.02 -2.15
C ILE A 216 6.76 15.42 -1.66
N ASN A 217 7.72 16.21 -1.18
CA ASN A 217 7.50 17.59 -0.75
C ASN A 217 7.36 18.59 -1.91
N GLY A 218 7.57 18.15 -3.15
CA GLY A 218 7.43 18.96 -4.36
C GLY A 218 6.04 18.91 -4.98
N SER A 219 5.99 19.02 -6.32
CA SER A 219 4.79 18.86 -7.13
C SER A 219 4.78 17.48 -7.80
N GLY A 220 3.65 16.78 -7.67
CA GLY A 220 3.45 15.45 -8.25
C GLY A 220 3.28 15.44 -9.77
N ILE A 221 3.06 16.59 -10.42
CA ILE A 221 2.80 16.71 -11.88
C ILE A 221 3.86 15.99 -12.72
N SER A 222 5.14 16.11 -12.34
CA SER A 222 6.25 15.46 -13.08
C SER A 222 6.23 13.94 -13.04
N SER A 223 5.49 13.34 -12.09
CA SER A 223 5.35 11.89 -11.95
C SER A 223 4.18 11.30 -12.74
N HIS A 224 3.32 12.12 -13.34
CA HIS A 224 2.11 11.65 -14.05
C HIS A 224 2.40 11.04 -15.43
N GLY A 225 3.64 11.15 -15.92
CA GLY A 225 4.06 10.62 -17.22
C GLY A 225 4.31 9.11 -17.20
N GLU A 226 4.09 8.47 -18.35
CA GLU A 226 4.34 7.03 -18.61
C GLU A 226 5.80 6.70 -18.92
#